data_AF-A0A929D708-F1
#
_entry.id   AF-A0A929D708-F1
#
_cell.length_a   1.000
_cell.length_b   1.000
_cell.length_c   1.000
_cell.angle_alpha   90.00
_cell.angle_beta   90.00
_cell.angle_gamma   90.00
#
_symmetry.space_group_name_H-M   'P 1'
#
loop_
_entity.id
_entity.type
_entity.pdbx_description
1 polymer ?
#
loop_
_entity_poly.entity_id
_entity_poly.type
_entity_poly.pdbx_seq_one_letter_code
_entity_poly.pdbx_strand_id
1 'polypeptide(L)'
;MSAKGMMEMGCAATTVGAFDFFRGSEYLKGLITDYGLPVVSVNVYDELTGDLFVEPYVIVERAGVKFGITGVIDPGADIRTHNDVEQLGVIIGEPMETLPAVLEELHRKADYVILLSQLGLEQSKLLAEELQGIDFMLMGVAAQYAAEAFEVGHTVVVQPGYKGQRMSDYRLQFSEEGAYLGYSGRAFDLGDKIPSDASMALLVKEHKIAIEEANKLRAAARKPAAQTASPSYTEECLGAEATCARCHQPQMDQWVGTAHASAFASLERDNQSSNPECLRCHTTCYLDLPLDGSVTVQNSLRNVQCEVCHGKATDHARDGSYGKVAVATCLSCHDEKNSPDFDYAEYLPQITH
;
A
#
# COMPACT_ATOMS: atom_id res chain seq x y z
N MET A 1 -3.76 5.20 -3.34
CA MET A 1 -5.22 5.00 -3.57
C MET A 1 -5.56 5.59 -4.93
N SER A 2 -6.48 5.01 -5.73
CA SER A 2 -6.82 5.60 -7.03
C SER A 2 -7.71 6.83 -6.84
N ALA A 3 -7.52 7.88 -7.66
CA ALA A 3 -8.36 9.09 -7.63
C ALA A 3 -9.86 8.75 -7.76
N LYS A 4 -10.20 7.84 -8.66
CA LYS A 4 -11.56 7.32 -8.84
C LYS A 4 -12.15 6.70 -7.57
N GLY A 5 -11.35 5.90 -6.86
CA GLY A 5 -11.81 5.26 -5.62
C GLY A 5 -12.15 6.28 -4.53
N MET A 6 -11.35 7.35 -4.39
CA MET A 6 -11.63 8.42 -3.43
C MET A 6 -12.95 9.15 -3.74
N MET A 7 -13.21 9.39 -5.03
CA MET A 7 -14.44 10.03 -5.48
C MET A 7 -15.66 9.15 -5.24
N GLU A 8 -15.57 7.85 -5.58
CA GLU A 8 -16.66 6.90 -5.36
C GLU A 8 -17.00 6.74 -3.87
N MET A 9 -15.99 6.76 -3.00
CA MET A 9 -16.19 6.74 -1.54
C MET A 9 -16.76 8.04 -0.97
N GLY A 10 -16.78 9.13 -1.75
CA GLY A 10 -17.28 10.43 -1.30
C GLY A 10 -16.41 11.09 -0.23
N CYS A 11 -15.08 10.94 -0.33
CA CYS A 11 -14.14 11.60 0.58
C CYS A 11 -14.36 13.11 0.59
N ALA A 12 -14.52 13.70 1.78
CA ALA A 12 -14.77 15.14 1.92
C ALA A 12 -13.49 15.99 1.78
N ALA A 13 -12.36 15.42 2.15
CA ALA A 13 -11.03 16.03 2.04
C ALA A 13 -9.94 14.95 2.11
N THR A 14 -8.78 15.23 1.53
CA THR A 14 -7.51 14.55 1.75
C THR A 14 -6.38 15.57 1.80
N THR A 15 -5.17 15.19 2.21
CA THR A 15 -3.98 16.04 2.10
C THR A 15 -2.90 15.38 1.25
N VAL A 16 -1.89 16.16 0.90
CA VAL A 16 -0.74 15.72 0.10
C VAL A 16 0.23 14.95 0.99
N GLY A 17 0.61 13.74 0.56
CA GLY A 17 1.67 12.94 1.17
C GLY A 17 2.91 12.84 0.29
N ALA A 18 4.02 12.39 0.87
CA ALA A 18 5.32 12.33 0.20
C ALA A 18 5.31 11.48 -1.09
N PHE A 19 4.52 10.40 -1.11
CA PHE A 19 4.42 9.51 -2.26
C PHE A 19 3.50 10.04 -3.38
N ASP A 20 2.69 11.07 -3.12
CA ASP A 20 1.80 11.62 -4.14
C ASP A 20 2.59 12.34 -5.26
N PHE A 21 3.79 12.80 -4.93
CA PHE A 21 4.73 13.42 -5.88
C PHE A 21 5.54 12.41 -6.70
N PHE A 22 5.27 11.10 -6.62
CA PHE A 22 6.09 10.09 -7.29
C PHE A 22 6.26 10.34 -8.80
N ARG A 23 5.25 10.91 -9.47
CA ARG A 23 5.30 11.27 -10.90
C ARG A 23 5.47 12.78 -11.15
N GLY A 24 5.88 13.54 -10.14
CA GLY A 24 6.06 14.98 -10.18
C GLY A 24 4.80 15.79 -9.82
N SER A 25 5.00 17.06 -9.47
CA SER A 25 3.94 17.99 -9.07
C SER A 25 2.93 18.26 -10.18
N GLU A 26 3.37 18.42 -11.43
CA GLU A 26 2.49 18.64 -12.58
C GLU A 26 1.51 17.48 -12.81
N TYR A 27 2.00 16.24 -12.68
CA TYR A 27 1.14 15.06 -12.79
C TYR A 27 0.11 15.03 -11.67
N LEU A 28 0.52 15.32 -10.43
CA LEU A 28 -0.38 15.38 -9.28
C LEU A 28 -1.42 16.48 -9.46
N LYS A 29 -1.03 17.68 -9.89
CA LYS A 29 -1.93 18.81 -10.14
C LYS A 29 -2.97 18.49 -11.21
N GLY A 30 -2.54 17.83 -12.29
CA GLY A 30 -3.43 17.30 -13.33
C GLY A 30 -4.43 16.29 -12.75
N LEU A 31 -3.97 15.33 -11.96
CA LEU A 31 -4.83 14.34 -11.32
C LEU A 31 -5.87 14.97 -10.38
N ILE A 32 -5.47 15.97 -9.60
CA ILE A 32 -6.36 16.71 -8.71
C ILE A 32 -7.45 17.42 -9.51
N THR A 33 -7.08 18.10 -10.59
CA THR A 33 -7.99 18.86 -11.44
C THR A 33 -8.95 17.95 -12.21
N ASP A 34 -8.43 16.92 -12.87
CA ASP A 34 -9.19 16.02 -13.75
C ASP A 34 -10.26 15.22 -13.00
N TYR A 35 -10.00 14.89 -11.73
CA TYR A 35 -10.91 14.12 -10.89
C TYR A 35 -11.67 14.97 -9.87
N GLY A 36 -11.37 16.28 -9.77
CA GLY A 36 -11.97 17.17 -8.76
C GLY A 36 -11.68 16.71 -7.33
N LEU A 37 -10.45 16.25 -7.06
CA LEU A 37 -10.08 15.72 -5.75
C LEU A 37 -10.06 16.84 -4.69
N PRO A 38 -10.64 16.62 -3.50
CA PRO A 38 -10.66 17.62 -2.43
C PRO A 38 -9.34 17.60 -1.64
N VAL A 39 -8.24 17.94 -2.31
CA VAL A 39 -6.92 17.98 -1.68
C VAL A 39 -6.69 19.34 -1.03
N VAL A 40 -6.32 19.33 0.26
CA VAL A 40 -6.01 20.54 1.02
C VAL A 40 -4.60 20.46 1.63
N SER A 41 -3.89 21.58 1.63
CA SER A 41 -2.61 21.72 2.33
C SER A 41 -2.26 23.19 2.53
N VAL A 42 -1.71 23.53 3.70
CA VAL A 42 -1.31 24.92 4.03
C VAL A 42 0.19 25.16 3.88
N ASN A 43 0.96 24.11 3.63
CA ASN A 43 2.42 24.19 3.67
C ASN A 43 3.10 23.58 2.44
N VAL A 44 2.39 23.46 1.33
CA VAL A 44 2.96 23.09 0.03
C VAL A 44 2.76 24.24 -0.94
N TYR A 45 3.85 24.78 -1.43
CA TYR A 45 3.87 25.94 -2.34
C TYR A 45 4.41 25.52 -3.69
N ASP A 46 3.82 26.07 -4.75
CA ASP A 46 4.39 25.98 -6.09
C ASP A 46 5.68 26.84 -6.14
N GLU A 47 6.79 26.22 -6.55
CA GLU A 47 8.11 26.85 -6.50
C GLU A 47 8.25 28.05 -7.45
N LEU A 48 7.48 28.06 -8.56
CA LEU A 48 7.58 29.10 -9.58
C LEU A 48 6.75 30.34 -9.22
N THR A 49 5.57 30.13 -8.67
CA THR A 49 4.60 31.19 -8.37
C THR A 49 4.71 31.68 -6.93
N GLY A 50 5.12 30.81 -6.00
CA GLY A 50 5.07 31.05 -4.55
C GLY A 50 3.66 30.92 -3.96
N ASP A 51 2.66 30.59 -4.78
CA ASP A 51 1.29 30.36 -4.33
C ASP A 51 1.15 28.96 -3.70
N LEU A 52 0.08 28.74 -2.93
CA LEU A 52 -0.23 27.41 -2.43
C LEU A 52 -0.50 26.44 -3.59
N PHE A 53 0.07 25.24 -3.49
CA PHE A 53 -0.08 24.19 -4.49
C PHE A 53 -1.51 23.65 -4.57
N VAL A 54 -2.26 23.71 -3.49
CA VAL A 54 -3.69 23.32 -3.39
C VAL A 54 -4.41 24.30 -2.47
N GLU A 55 -5.73 24.20 -2.38
CA GLU A 55 -6.50 25.02 -1.44
C GLU A 55 -6.03 24.80 0.01
N PRO A 56 -5.95 25.85 0.85
CA PRO A 56 -5.45 25.74 2.22
C PRO A 56 -6.38 24.91 3.11
N TYR A 57 -7.69 24.95 2.84
CA TYR A 57 -8.70 24.24 3.61
C TYR A 57 -10.01 24.10 2.82
N VAL A 58 -10.91 23.28 3.33
CA VAL A 58 -12.31 23.19 2.89
C VAL A 58 -13.22 23.28 4.11
N ILE A 59 -14.42 23.84 3.95
CA ILE A 59 -15.46 23.83 4.98
C ILE A 59 -16.58 22.89 4.54
N VAL A 60 -16.90 21.92 5.38
CA VAL A 60 -17.91 20.90 5.11
C VAL A 60 -19.00 21.00 6.16
N GLU A 61 -20.23 21.25 5.75
CA GLU A 61 -21.38 21.28 6.66
C GLU A 61 -22.10 19.92 6.68
N ARG A 62 -22.33 19.37 7.88
CA ARG A 62 -23.09 18.13 8.10
C ARG A 62 -23.98 18.30 9.32
N ALA A 63 -25.28 18.02 9.13
CA ALA A 63 -26.29 18.17 10.18
C ALA A 63 -26.26 19.56 10.87
N GLY A 64 -25.97 20.63 10.12
CA GLY A 64 -25.88 22.00 10.62
C GLY A 64 -24.57 22.36 11.34
N VAL A 65 -23.62 21.43 11.43
CA VAL A 65 -22.28 21.65 12.01
C VAL A 65 -21.26 21.85 10.89
N LYS A 66 -20.42 22.88 11.00
CA LYS A 66 -19.37 23.22 10.03
C LYS A 66 -18.01 22.69 10.50
N PHE A 67 -17.40 21.86 9.67
CA PHE A 67 -16.07 21.33 9.87
C PHE A 67 -15.09 22.01 8.92
N GLY A 68 -14.11 22.73 9.47
CA GLY A 68 -12.97 23.26 8.74
C GLY A 68 -11.90 22.18 8.64
N ILE A 69 -11.55 21.76 7.43
CA ILE A 69 -10.58 20.68 7.20
C ILE A 69 -9.38 21.26 6.48
N THR A 70 -8.21 21.11 7.07
CA THR A 70 -6.93 21.55 6.51
C THR A 70 -5.90 20.42 6.56
N GLY A 71 -4.72 20.60 5.99
CA GLY A 71 -3.71 19.56 5.95
C GLY A 71 -2.27 20.07 5.92
N VAL A 72 -1.35 19.20 6.35
CA VAL A 72 0.10 19.47 6.33
C VAL A 72 0.90 18.23 5.97
N ILE A 73 2.07 18.47 5.37
CA ILE A 73 3.10 17.47 5.11
C ILE A 73 4.39 17.78 5.88
N ASP A 74 5.13 16.76 6.31
CA ASP A 74 6.43 16.95 6.96
C ASP A 74 7.45 17.53 5.96
N PRO A 75 8.07 18.70 6.22
CA PRO A 75 9.16 19.24 5.41
C PRO A 75 10.36 18.28 5.31
N GLY A 76 10.55 17.43 6.32
CA GLY A 76 11.57 16.40 6.36
C GLY A 76 11.16 15.06 5.73
N ALA A 77 10.00 14.97 5.09
CA ALA A 77 9.54 13.73 4.46
C ALA A 77 10.47 13.29 3.32
N ASP A 78 10.74 11.98 3.23
CA ASP A 78 11.45 11.36 2.11
C ASP A 78 10.55 11.34 0.87
N ILE A 79 10.58 12.43 0.07
CA ILE A 79 9.83 12.55 -1.18
C ILE A 79 10.54 11.75 -2.26
N ARG A 80 10.00 10.57 -2.54
CA ARG A 80 10.51 9.70 -3.59
C ARG A 80 9.84 10.01 -4.92
N THR A 81 10.65 10.30 -5.92
CA THR A 81 10.19 10.51 -7.29
C THR A 81 10.70 9.41 -8.21
N HIS A 82 10.00 9.20 -9.33
CA HIS A 82 10.47 8.37 -10.41
C HIS A 82 11.65 9.07 -11.13
N ASN A 83 12.53 8.28 -11.75
CA ASN A 83 13.78 8.78 -12.35
C ASN A 83 13.60 9.79 -13.50
N ASP A 84 12.39 9.93 -14.05
CA ASP A 84 12.05 10.90 -15.09
C ASP A 84 11.60 12.26 -14.54
N VAL A 85 11.49 12.39 -13.21
CA VAL A 85 11.18 13.65 -12.53
C VAL A 85 12.50 14.35 -12.20
N GLU A 86 12.84 15.37 -12.98
CA GLU A 86 14.09 16.13 -12.78
C GLU A 86 14.04 17.07 -11.57
N GLN A 87 12.87 17.66 -11.31
CA GLN A 87 12.65 18.61 -10.22
C GLN A 87 11.27 18.37 -9.62
N LEU A 88 11.15 18.55 -8.31
CA LEU A 88 9.88 18.38 -7.61
C LEU A 88 8.91 19.52 -7.92
N GLY A 89 9.40 20.75 -8.08
CA GLY A 89 8.60 21.94 -8.42
C GLY A 89 7.69 22.44 -7.29
N VAL A 90 7.90 21.97 -6.06
CA VAL A 90 7.20 22.49 -4.87
C VAL A 90 8.18 22.72 -3.72
N ILE A 91 7.84 23.68 -2.87
CA ILE A 91 8.51 23.98 -1.61
C ILE A 91 7.58 23.56 -0.47
N ILE A 92 8.11 22.85 0.52
CA ILE A 92 7.37 22.50 1.73
C ILE A 92 7.78 23.43 2.86
N GLY A 93 6.83 24.20 3.36
CA GLY A 93 7.01 25.12 4.47
C GLY A 93 6.83 24.46 5.84
N GLU A 94 7.34 25.09 6.89
CA GLU A 94 7.22 24.58 8.26
C GLU A 94 5.75 24.63 8.76
N PRO A 95 5.17 23.51 9.21
CA PRO A 95 3.79 23.47 9.71
C PRO A 95 3.52 24.46 10.85
N MET A 96 4.48 24.62 11.76
CA MET A 96 4.38 25.53 12.92
C MET A 96 4.31 27.01 12.51
N GLU A 97 4.83 27.36 11.33
CA GLU A 97 4.79 28.73 10.81
C GLU A 97 3.54 28.98 9.96
N THR A 98 3.04 27.95 9.27
CA THR A 98 1.96 28.07 8.28
C THR A 98 0.55 27.89 8.87
N LEU A 99 0.39 26.98 9.84
CA LEU A 99 -0.92 26.67 10.43
C LEU A 99 -1.56 27.82 11.22
N PRO A 100 -0.85 28.61 12.05
CA PRO A 100 -1.50 29.56 12.96
C PRO A 100 -2.49 30.51 12.27
N ALA A 101 -2.13 31.05 11.10
CA ALA A 101 -3.00 31.95 10.34
C ALA A 101 -4.27 31.26 9.83
N VAL A 102 -4.15 30.02 9.35
CA VAL A 102 -5.28 29.24 8.83
C VAL A 102 -6.18 28.76 9.96
N LEU A 103 -5.62 28.39 11.11
CA LEU A 103 -6.40 28.02 12.29
C LEU A 103 -7.25 29.20 12.79
N GLU A 104 -6.70 30.41 12.86
CA GLU A 104 -7.45 31.63 13.22
C GLU A 104 -8.60 31.91 12.22
N GLU A 105 -8.38 31.67 10.93
CA GLU A 105 -9.42 31.81 9.92
C GLU A 105 -10.51 30.75 10.08
N LEU A 106 -10.13 29.48 10.28
CA LEU A 106 -11.06 28.37 10.44
C LEU A 106 -11.92 28.51 11.71
N HIS A 107 -11.36 28.96 12.84
CA HIS A 107 -12.15 29.22 14.07
C HIS A 107 -13.26 30.24 13.88
N ARG A 108 -13.11 31.16 12.93
CA ARG A 108 -14.14 32.16 12.63
C ARG A 108 -15.22 31.64 11.69
N LYS A 109 -14.94 30.56 10.96
CA LYS A 109 -15.79 30.08 9.85
C LYS A 109 -16.39 28.69 10.09
N ALA A 110 -15.81 27.92 11.00
CA ALA A 110 -16.19 26.55 11.32
C ALA A 110 -16.37 26.38 12.83
N ASP A 111 -17.19 25.40 13.20
CA ASP A 111 -17.43 25.04 14.59
C ASP A 111 -16.32 24.13 15.13
N TYR A 112 -15.72 23.31 14.24
CA TYR A 112 -14.63 22.40 14.56
C TYR A 112 -13.56 22.39 13.46
N VAL A 113 -12.31 22.17 13.85
CA VAL A 113 -11.16 22.10 12.95
C VAL A 113 -10.56 20.69 12.96
N ILE A 114 -10.42 20.13 11.76
CA ILE A 114 -9.80 18.84 11.49
C ILE A 114 -8.49 19.07 10.74
N LEU A 115 -7.37 18.63 11.30
CA LEU A 115 -6.07 18.63 10.66
C LEU A 115 -5.75 17.24 10.08
N LEU A 116 -5.56 17.16 8.77
CA LEU A 116 -5.00 16.00 8.09
C LEU A 116 -3.48 16.09 8.12
N SER A 117 -2.83 15.26 8.93
CA SER A 117 -1.38 15.38 9.22
C SER A 117 -0.59 14.24 8.57
N GLN A 118 0.34 14.58 7.69
CA GLN A 118 1.38 13.65 7.20
C GLN A 118 2.69 13.81 8.00
N LEU A 119 2.58 14.16 9.29
CA LEU A 119 3.72 14.23 10.22
C LEU A 119 3.92 12.92 10.97
N GLY A 120 5.14 12.71 11.46
CA GLY A 120 5.43 11.63 12.42
C GLY A 120 4.71 11.84 13.76
N LEU A 121 4.67 10.79 14.60
CA LEU A 121 3.98 10.82 15.90
C LEU A 121 4.49 11.92 16.83
N GLU A 122 5.81 12.05 16.96
CA GLU A 122 6.39 13.01 17.90
C GLU A 122 6.20 14.46 17.45
N GLN A 123 6.35 14.75 16.14
CA GLN A 123 6.02 16.05 15.57
C GLN A 123 4.51 16.37 15.71
N SER A 124 3.65 15.38 15.50
CA SER A 124 2.19 15.53 15.66
C SER A 124 1.81 15.89 17.10
N LYS A 125 2.43 15.24 18.09
CA LYS A 125 2.23 15.58 19.51
C LYS A 125 2.71 16.98 19.82
N LEU A 126 3.94 17.33 19.41
CA LEU A 126 4.50 18.66 19.63
C LEU A 126 3.59 19.75 19.05
N LEU A 127 3.13 19.55 17.81
CA LEU A 127 2.24 20.48 17.13
C LEU A 127 0.89 20.61 17.87
N ALA A 128 0.31 19.52 18.35
CA ALA A 128 -0.92 19.52 19.14
C ALA A 128 -0.76 20.15 20.54
N GLU A 129 0.43 20.10 21.13
CA GLU A 129 0.76 20.75 22.41
C GLU A 129 0.95 22.27 22.25
N GLU A 130 1.61 22.69 21.17
CA GLU A 130 1.99 24.09 20.96
C GLU A 130 0.90 24.91 20.25
N LEU A 131 0.15 24.31 19.31
CA LEU A 131 -0.90 25.00 18.59
C LEU A 131 -2.27 24.74 19.20
N GLN A 132 -2.94 25.81 19.60
CA GLN A 132 -4.36 25.76 19.94
C GLN A 132 -5.20 25.79 18.68
N GLY A 133 -6.38 25.18 18.75
CA GLY A 133 -7.38 25.30 17.70
C GLY A 133 -7.50 24.16 16.73
N ILE A 134 -6.88 23.03 17.03
CA ILE A 134 -7.10 21.79 16.31
C ILE A 134 -7.95 20.93 17.24
N ASP A 135 -9.17 20.59 16.83
CA ASP A 135 -10.04 19.71 17.62
C ASP A 135 -9.70 18.25 17.34
N PHE A 136 -9.47 17.92 16.07
CA PHE A 136 -9.13 16.58 15.62
C PHE A 136 -7.91 16.57 14.71
N MET A 137 -6.96 15.68 14.97
CA MET A 137 -5.82 15.44 14.09
C MET A 137 -5.85 14.01 13.57
N LEU A 138 -5.98 13.86 12.24
CA LEU A 138 -5.97 12.57 11.57
C LEU A 138 -4.58 12.33 10.97
N MET A 139 -3.82 11.40 11.55
CA MET A 139 -2.47 11.10 11.10
C MET A 139 -2.46 10.14 9.91
N GLY A 140 -1.76 10.50 8.83
CA GLY A 140 -1.57 9.67 7.65
C GLY A 140 -0.24 8.89 7.62
N VAL A 141 0.80 9.39 8.29
CA VAL A 141 2.08 8.67 8.44
C VAL A 141 1.98 7.72 9.63
N ALA A 142 1.61 6.48 9.35
CA ALA A 142 1.36 5.48 10.36
C ALA A 142 2.66 4.83 10.88
N ALA A 143 2.74 4.66 12.19
CA ALA A 143 3.45 3.51 12.76
C ALA A 143 2.72 2.22 12.32
N GLN A 144 3.41 1.09 12.22
CA GLN A 144 2.81 -0.21 11.87
C GLN A 144 1.63 -0.63 12.78
N TYR A 145 1.46 0.04 13.92
CA TYR A 145 0.40 -0.18 14.90
C TYR A 145 -0.58 0.99 14.88
N ALA A 146 -1.82 0.72 14.49
CA ALA A 146 -2.94 1.62 14.75
C ALA A 146 -3.24 1.60 16.25
N ALA A 147 -3.27 2.78 16.87
CA ALA A 147 -3.71 2.94 18.25
C ALA A 147 -5.17 3.44 18.28
N GLU A 148 -5.85 3.21 19.41
CA GLU A 148 -7.06 3.97 19.72
C GLU A 148 -6.73 5.47 19.74
N ALA A 149 -7.73 6.31 19.48
CA ALA A 149 -7.55 7.75 19.59
C ALA A 149 -7.06 8.13 21.00
N PHE A 150 -6.19 9.13 21.05
CA PHE A 150 -5.66 9.66 22.31
C PHE A 150 -5.67 11.18 22.28
N GLU A 151 -5.63 11.79 23.45
CA GLU A 151 -5.70 13.24 23.61
C GLU A 151 -4.30 13.82 23.84
N VAL A 152 -4.03 14.94 23.17
CA VAL A 152 -2.85 15.77 23.38
C VAL A 152 -3.34 17.20 23.58
N GLY A 153 -3.30 17.68 24.83
CA GLY A 153 -3.93 18.96 25.19
C GLY A 153 -5.43 18.93 24.90
N HIS A 154 -5.88 19.77 23.97
CA HIS A 154 -7.29 19.84 23.53
C HIS A 154 -7.54 19.08 22.21
N THR A 155 -6.50 18.51 21.60
CA THR A 155 -6.60 17.84 20.31
C THR A 155 -6.81 16.34 20.50
N VAL A 156 -7.80 15.77 19.81
CA VAL A 156 -7.97 14.32 19.67
C VAL A 156 -7.15 13.83 18.47
N VAL A 157 -6.17 12.98 18.72
CA VAL A 157 -5.28 12.42 17.69
C VAL A 157 -5.75 11.02 17.30
N VAL A 158 -5.91 10.77 16.00
CA VAL A 158 -6.40 9.51 15.45
C VAL A 158 -5.37 8.89 14.50
N GLN A 159 -5.10 7.59 14.69
CA GLN A 159 -4.15 6.83 13.88
C GLN A 159 -4.86 5.65 13.18
N PRO A 160 -5.33 5.81 11.92
CA PRO A 160 -6.11 4.79 11.23
C PRO A 160 -5.29 3.58 10.72
N GLY A 161 -3.97 3.56 10.92
CA GLY A 161 -3.09 2.49 10.44
C GLY A 161 -2.67 2.67 8.98
N TYR A 162 -2.23 1.58 8.33
CA TYR A 162 -1.65 1.61 6.99
C TYR A 162 -2.34 0.62 6.03
N LYS A 163 -2.14 0.82 4.71
CA LYS A 163 -2.65 -0.04 3.63
C LYS A 163 -4.16 -0.25 3.57
N GLY A 164 -4.94 0.58 4.27
CA GLY A 164 -6.40 0.44 4.34
C GLY A 164 -6.85 -0.87 5.01
N GLN A 165 -6.02 -1.45 5.87
CA GLN A 165 -6.37 -2.66 6.62
C GLN A 165 -7.32 -2.37 7.78
N ARG A 166 -7.46 -1.10 8.16
CA ARG A 166 -8.30 -0.66 9.27
C ARG A 166 -9.04 0.61 8.90
N MET A 167 -10.17 0.81 9.55
CA MET A 167 -10.98 2.02 9.44
C MET A 167 -11.32 2.53 10.83
N SER A 168 -11.19 3.84 11.00
CA SER A 168 -11.55 4.57 12.21
C SER A 168 -12.94 5.18 12.05
N ASP A 169 -13.90 4.77 12.87
CA ASP A 169 -15.22 5.41 12.99
C ASP A 169 -15.31 6.11 14.35
N TYR A 170 -15.32 7.44 14.31
CA TYR A 170 -15.46 8.30 15.48
C TYR A 170 -16.70 9.17 15.31
N ARG A 171 -17.58 9.10 16.31
CA ARG A 171 -18.82 9.87 16.39
C ARG A 171 -18.65 10.97 17.41
N LEU A 172 -18.76 12.19 16.94
CA LEU A 172 -18.79 13.38 17.77
C LEU A 172 -20.20 13.63 18.26
N GLN A 173 -20.34 13.93 19.53
CA GLN A 173 -21.62 14.18 20.19
C GLN A 173 -21.72 15.67 20.52
N PHE A 174 -22.87 16.26 20.20
CA PHE A 174 -23.15 17.68 20.41
C PHE A 174 -24.47 17.84 21.16
N SER A 175 -24.59 18.92 21.95
CA SER A 175 -25.85 19.33 22.57
C SER A 175 -26.80 19.92 21.53
N GLU A 176 -28.07 20.13 21.89
CA GLU A 176 -29.04 20.81 21.00
C GLU A 176 -28.61 22.26 20.69
N GLU A 177 -27.84 22.87 21.57
CA GLU A 177 -27.24 24.20 21.42
C GLU A 177 -25.91 24.19 20.64
N GLY A 178 -25.46 23.02 20.17
CA GLY A 178 -24.25 22.86 19.36
C GLY A 178 -22.95 22.68 20.15
N ALA A 179 -22.99 22.62 21.47
CA ALA A 179 -21.81 22.45 22.30
C ALA A 179 -21.24 21.02 22.20
N TYR A 180 -19.92 20.88 22.07
CA TYR A 180 -19.26 19.57 22.09
C TYR A 180 -19.43 18.86 23.43
N LEU A 181 -19.95 17.63 23.39
CA LEU A 181 -20.16 16.78 24.57
C LEU A 181 -19.10 15.70 24.71
N GLY A 182 -18.36 15.41 23.64
CA GLY A 182 -17.35 14.36 23.59
C GLY A 182 -17.42 13.54 22.32
N TYR A 183 -16.58 12.52 22.25
CA TYR A 183 -16.54 11.58 21.14
C TYR A 183 -16.62 10.14 21.64
N SER A 184 -17.10 9.27 20.76
CA SER A 184 -17.06 7.83 20.95
C SER A 184 -16.67 7.19 19.63
N GLY A 185 -15.80 6.20 19.64
CA GLY A 185 -15.39 5.57 18.40
C GLY A 185 -14.46 4.42 18.61
N ARG A 186 -14.13 3.75 17.51
CA ARG A 186 -13.17 2.65 17.48
C ARG A 186 -12.53 2.54 16.11
N ALA A 187 -11.29 2.07 16.10
CA ALA A 187 -10.68 1.52 14.90
C ALA A 187 -11.03 0.03 14.78
N PHE A 188 -11.50 -0.40 13.61
CA PHE A 188 -11.81 -1.81 13.34
C PHE A 188 -11.09 -2.29 12.09
N ASP A 189 -10.82 -3.59 12.03
CA ASP A 189 -10.12 -4.21 10.91
C ASP A 189 -11.08 -4.39 9.73
N LEU A 190 -10.61 -3.96 8.55
CA LEU A 190 -11.23 -4.18 7.27
C LEU A 190 -10.77 -5.56 6.75
N GLY A 191 -11.48 -6.61 7.19
CA GLY A 191 -11.25 -7.99 6.77
C GLY A 191 -12.51 -8.67 6.26
N ASP A 192 -12.48 -9.99 6.13
CA ASP A 192 -13.49 -10.81 5.43
C ASP A 192 -14.91 -10.71 6.01
N LYS A 193 -15.05 -10.20 7.23
CA LYS A 193 -16.35 -9.96 7.87
C LYS A 193 -17.09 -8.75 7.32
N ILE A 194 -16.41 -7.89 6.56
CA ILE A 194 -16.99 -6.70 5.94
C ILE A 194 -17.11 -6.97 4.44
N PRO A 195 -18.34 -7.07 3.89
CA PRO A 195 -18.51 -7.35 2.47
C PRO A 195 -17.94 -6.21 1.64
N SER A 196 -17.29 -6.56 0.53
CA SER A 196 -16.85 -5.57 -0.45
C SER A 196 -18.04 -4.91 -1.11
N ASP A 197 -17.95 -3.59 -1.29
CA ASP A 197 -18.91 -2.84 -2.10
C ASP A 197 -18.77 -3.23 -3.60
N ALA A 198 -19.89 -3.34 -4.30
CA ALA A 198 -19.93 -3.83 -5.67
C ALA A 198 -19.29 -2.84 -6.68
N SER A 199 -19.49 -1.53 -6.51
CA SER A 199 -18.89 -0.54 -7.42
C SER A 199 -17.38 -0.44 -7.19
N MET A 200 -16.95 -0.48 -5.93
CA MET A 200 -15.54 -0.51 -5.58
C MET A 200 -14.85 -1.79 -6.06
N ALA A 201 -15.49 -2.95 -5.91
CA ALA A 201 -14.95 -4.22 -6.40
C ALA A 201 -14.77 -4.22 -7.93
N LEU A 202 -15.71 -3.59 -8.65
CA LEU A 202 -15.59 -3.42 -10.10
C LEU A 202 -14.41 -2.50 -10.45
N LEU A 203 -14.26 -1.36 -9.79
CA LEU A 203 -13.12 -0.45 -9.99
C LEU A 203 -11.77 -1.14 -9.74
N VAL A 204 -11.66 -1.95 -8.67
CA VAL A 204 -10.45 -2.73 -8.40
C VAL A 204 -10.19 -3.74 -9.52
N LYS A 205 -11.22 -4.46 -9.97
CA LYS A 205 -11.09 -5.44 -11.05
C LYS A 205 -10.61 -4.79 -12.35
N GLU A 206 -11.21 -3.69 -12.76
CA GLU A 206 -10.81 -2.93 -13.95
C GLU A 206 -9.36 -2.44 -13.84
N HIS A 207 -8.97 -1.94 -12.66
CA HIS A 207 -7.62 -1.47 -12.42
C HIS A 207 -6.58 -2.60 -12.51
N LYS A 208 -6.89 -3.78 -11.96
CA LYS A 208 -6.03 -4.97 -12.06
C LYS A 208 -5.82 -5.39 -13.52
N ILE A 209 -6.88 -5.40 -14.32
CA ILE A 209 -6.80 -5.68 -15.76
C ILE A 209 -5.88 -4.66 -16.46
N ALA A 210 -6.10 -3.37 -16.22
CA ALA A 210 -5.30 -2.31 -16.84
C ALA A 210 -3.81 -2.39 -16.46
N ILE A 211 -3.49 -2.71 -15.20
CA ILE A 211 -2.10 -2.94 -14.76
C ILE A 211 -1.49 -4.13 -15.50
N GLU A 212 -2.20 -5.25 -15.56
CA GLU A 212 -1.73 -6.47 -16.22
C GLU A 212 -1.46 -6.23 -17.72
N GLU A 213 -2.35 -5.52 -18.41
CA GLU A 213 -2.16 -5.11 -19.81
C GLU A 213 -0.95 -4.19 -19.96
N ALA A 214 -0.82 -3.17 -19.11
CA ALA A 214 0.32 -2.26 -19.13
C ALA A 214 1.65 -3.00 -18.89
N ASN A 215 1.68 -3.94 -17.95
CA ASN A 215 2.86 -4.75 -17.67
C ASN A 215 3.22 -5.66 -18.85
N LYS A 216 2.25 -6.28 -19.51
CA LYS A 216 2.47 -7.07 -20.74
C LYS A 216 3.06 -6.22 -21.86
N LEU A 217 2.53 -5.00 -22.07
CA LEU A 217 3.06 -4.07 -23.07
C LEU A 217 4.50 -3.64 -22.74
N ARG A 218 4.79 -3.34 -21.47
CA ARG A 218 6.16 -3.01 -21.01
C ARG A 218 7.12 -4.17 -21.22
N ALA A 219 6.72 -5.39 -20.87
CA ALA A 219 7.52 -6.60 -21.09
C ALA A 219 7.80 -6.82 -22.58
N ALA A 220 6.80 -6.64 -23.45
CA ALA A 220 6.95 -6.77 -24.91
C ALA A 220 7.83 -5.68 -25.54
N ALA A 221 7.80 -4.45 -25.02
CA ALA A 221 8.58 -3.33 -25.52
C ALA A 221 10.06 -3.37 -25.08
N ARG A 222 10.41 -4.22 -24.11
CA ARG A 222 11.78 -4.34 -23.60
C ARG A 222 12.67 -4.99 -24.66
N LYS A 223 13.72 -4.28 -25.09
CA LYS A 223 14.83 -4.92 -25.82
C LYS A 223 15.42 -5.99 -24.90
N PRO A 224 15.64 -7.23 -25.37
CA PRO A 224 16.31 -8.24 -24.56
C PRO A 224 17.61 -7.63 -24.04
N ALA A 225 17.81 -7.68 -22.72
CA ALA A 225 19.08 -7.29 -22.14
C ALA A 225 20.17 -8.04 -22.91
N ALA A 226 21.21 -7.32 -23.36
CA ALA A 226 22.37 -7.97 -23.93
C ALA A 226 22.79 -9.06 -22.94
N GLN A 227 22.70 -10.32 -23.36
CA GLN A 227 23.19 -11.43 -22.59
C GLN A 227 24.67 -11.15 -22.35
N THR A 228 25.02 -10.61 -21.20
CA THR A 228 26.38 -10.68 -20.69
C THR A 228 26.57 -12.14 -20.32
N ALA A 229 26.91 -12.92 -21.34
CA ALA A 229 27.31 -14.29 -21.19
C ALA A 229 28.53 -14.33 -20.28
N SER A 230 28.37 -14.94 -19.12
CA SER A 230 29.45 -15.70 -18.51
C SER A 230 28.91 -17.10 -18.24
N PRO A 231 29.49 -18.16 -18.84
CA PRO A 231 29.15 -19.54 -18.53
C PRO A 231 29.86 -19.91 -17.21
N SER A 232 29.46 -19.26 -16.14
CA SER A 232 29.65 -19.75 -14.78
C SER A 232 28.32 -20.37 -14.44
N TYR A 233 28.28 -21.65 -14.06
CA TYR A 233 27.06 -22.32 -13.59
C TYR A 233 26.33 -21.41 -12.60
N THR A 234 25.35 -20.67 -13.10
CA THR A 234 24.45 -19.86 -12.29
C THR A 234 23.57 -20.89 -11.60
N GLU A 235 23.55 -20.84 -10.26
CA GLU A 235 22.68 -21.70 -9.46
C GLU A 235 21.24 -21.30 -9.78
N GLU A 236 20.67 -21.97 -10.78
CA GLU A 236 19.40 -21.66 -11.42
C GLU A 236 18.37 -22.73 -11.09
N CYS A 237 17.14 -22.28 -10.94
CA CYS A 237 16.02 -23.21 -10.86
C CYS A 237 15.64 -23.66 -12.27
N LEU A 238 15.45 -24.96 -12.43
CA LEU A 238 15.25 -25.60 -13.73
C LEU A 238 13.80 -26.04 -13.95
N GLY A 239 13.01 -26.08 -12.87
CA GLY A 239 11.64 -26.56 -12.88
C GLY A 239 11.54 -28.07 -12.67
N ALA A 240 10.58 -28.47 -11.85
CA ALA A 240 10.33 -29.84 -11.43
C ALA A 240 9.87 -30.75 -12.58
N GLU A 241 9.08 -30.25 -13.53
CA GLU A 241 8.58 -31.05 -14.65
C GLU A 241 9.72 -31.50 -15.59
N ALA A 242 10.66 -30.60 -15.88
CA ALA A 242 11.78 -30.91 -16.77
C ALA A 242 12.91 -31.70 -16.09
N THR A 243 13.11 -31.49 -14.78
CA THR A 243 14.28 -32.00 -14.07
C THR A 243 13.94 -33.10 -13.07
N CYS A 244 13.01 -32.86 -12.14
CA CYS A 244 12.73 -33.77 -11.02
C CYS A 244 11.91 -35.00 -11.43
N ALA A 245 10.93 -34.83 -12.32
CA ALA A 245 10.03 -35.90 -12.75
C ALA A 245 10.75 -37.12 -13.34
N ARG A 246 11.96 -36.92 -13.87
CA ARG A 246 12.80 -37.99 -14.46
C ARG A 246 13.19 -39.08 -13.45
N CYS A 247 13.35 -38.71 -12.17
CA CYS A 247 13.78 -39.62 -11.11
C CYS A 247 12.78 -39.73 -9.95
N HIS A 248 11.90 -38.73 -9.78
CA HIS A 248 10.98 -38.60 -8.64
C HIS A 248 9.51 -38.60 -9.07
N GLN A 249 9.15 -39.50 -9.99
CA GLN A 249 7.78 -39.58 -10.51
C GLN A 249 6.71 -39.76 -9.42
N PRO A 250 6.88 -40.63 -8.40
CA PRO A 250 5.86 -40.77 -7.34
C PRO A 250 5.61 -39.48 -6.56
N GLN A 251 6.67 -38.71 -6.29
CA GLN A 251 6.57 -37.40 -5.63
C GLN A 251 5.92 -36.37 -6.55
N MET A 252 6.21 -36.40 -7.85
CA MET A 252 5.55 -35.53 -8.82
C MET A 252 4.05 -35.81 -8.90
N ASP A 253 3.65 -37.07 -8.97
CA ASP A 253 2.23 -37.46 -9.06
C ASP A 253 1.44 -36.96 -7.84
N GLN A 254 2.05 -36.99 -6.65
CA GLN A 254 1.47 -36.38 -5.45
C GLN A 254 1.42 -34.84 -5.57
N TRP A 255 2.54 -34.20 -5.93
CA TRP A 255 2.65 -32.74 -6.00
C TRP A 255 1.62 -32.12 -6.95
N VAL A 256 1.37 -32.73 -8.11
CA VAL A 256 0.37 -32.25 -9.10
C VAL A 256 -1.04 -32.16 -8.49
N GLY A 257 -1.35 -32.97 -7.48
CA GLY A 257 -2.62 -32.93 -6.76
C GLY A 257 -2.75 -31.81 -5.71
N THR A 258 -1.68 -31.04 -5.47
CA THR A 258 -1.65 -30.01 -4.42
C THR A 258 -2.01 -28.62 -4.96
N ALA A 259 -2.42 -27.71 -4.07
CA ALA A 259 -2.64 -26.31 -4.42
C ALA A 259 -1.37 -25.64 -4.97
N HIS A 260 -0.19 -26.06 -4.52
CA HIS A 260 1.09 -25.55 -4.98
C HIS A 260 1.32 -25.76 -6.48
N ALA A 261 0.86 -26.88 -7.06
CA ALA A 261 0.98 -27.17 -8.48
C ALA A 261 0.07 -26.34 -9.40
N SER A 262 -0.92 -25.65 -8.82
CA SER A 262 -1.82 -24.74 -9.55
C SER A 262 -1.75 -23.29 -9.05
N ALA A 263 -0.74 -22.98 -8.23
CA ALA A 263 -0.62 -21.67 -7.59
C ALA A 263 -0.62 -20.53 -8.62
N PHE A 264 0.09 -20.64 -9.74
CA PHE A 264 0.14 -19.57 -10.75
C PHE A 264 -1.21 -19.33 -11.44
N ALA A 265 -2.02 -20.37 -11.62
CA ALA A 265 -3.33 -20.26 -12.27
C ALA A 265 -4.31 -19.38 -11.47
N SER A 266 -4.12 -19.27 -10.15
CA SER A 266 -4.89 -18.31 -9.34
C SER A 266 -4.57 -16.85 -9.71
N LEU A 267 -3.30 -16.53 -10.01
CA LEU A 267 -2.91 -15.20 -10.45
C LEU A 267 -3.47 -14.86 -11.83
N GLU A 268 -3.50 -15.82 -12.75
CA GLU A 268 -4.10 -15.60 -14.07
C GLU A 268 -5.60 -15.33 -13.96
N ARG A 269 -6.30 -16.04 -13.07
CA ARG A 269 -7.73 -15.82 -12.79
C ARG A 269 -7.99 -14.42 -12.23
N ASP A 270 -7.08 -13.94 -11.38
CA ASP A 270 -7.24 -12.68 -10.66
C ASP A 270 -6.58 -11.48 -11.35
N ASN A 271 -6.02 -11.66 -12.55
CA ASN A 271 -5.27 -10.66 -13.31
C ASN A 271 -4.08 -10.08 -12.52
N GLN A 272 -3.30 -10.97 -11.93
CA GLN A 272 -2.12 -10.67 -11.10
C GLN A 272 -0.87 -11.44 -11.55
N SER A 273 -0.89 -12.05 -12.74
CA SER A 273 0.22 -12.87 -13.27
C SER A 273 1.51 -12.10 -13.52
N SER A 274 1.47 -10.78 -13.49
CA SER A 274 2.64 -9.90 -13.55
C SER A 274 2.94 -9.15 -12.24
N ASN A 275 2.17 -9.36 -11.16
CA ASN A 275 2.36 -8.63 -9.90
C ASN A 275 3.56 -9.18 -9.11
N PRO A 276 4.64 -8.40 -8.91
CA PRO A 276 5.84 -8.87 -8.21
C PRO A 276 5.60 -9.33 -6.77
N GLU A 277 4.64 -8.72 -6.06
CA GLU A 277 4.29 -9.14 -4.69
C GLU A 277 3.69 -10.55 -4.70
N CYS A 278 2.89 -10.88 -5.72
CA CYS A 278 2.23 -12.18 -5.86
C CYS A 278 3.19 -13.24 -6.41
N LEU A 279 4.03 -12.88 -7.37
CA LEU A 279 4.93 -13.82 -8.03
C LEU A 279 5.90 -14.49 -7.07
N ARG A 280 6.30 -13.81 -5.98
CA ARG A 280 7.14 -14.37 -4.90
C ARG A 280 6.60 -15.68 -4.33
N CYS A 281 5.29 -15.79 -4.19
CA CYS A 281 4.64 -16.93 -3.53
C CYS A 281 3.97 -17.90 -4.52
N HIS A 282 3.92 -17.55 -5.81
CA HIS A 282 3.19 -18.31 -6.84
C HIS A 282 4.09 -18.87 -7.95
N THR A 283 5.40 -18.67 -7.82
CA THR A 283 6.41 -19.17 -8.75
C THR A 283 7.60 -19.73 -8.01
N THR A 284 8.40 -20.52 -8.71
CA THR A 284 9.61 -21.13 -8.19
C THR A 284 10.79 -20.20 -8.43
N CYS A 285 11.52 -19.91 -7.35
CA CYS A 285 12.77 -19.13 -7.36
C CYS A 285 12.66 -17.70 -7.87
N TYR A 286 11.53 -17.05 -7.57
CA TYR A 286 11.28 -15.66 -7.91
C TYR A 286 12.21 -14.63 -7.26
N LEU A 287 12.78 -14.96 -6.08
CA LEU A 287 13.58 -14.02 -5.27
C LEU A 287 14.85 -13.51 -5.98
N ASP A 288 15.21 -14.11 -7.13
CA ASP A 288 16.34 -13.71 -7.97
C ASP A 288 15.94 -12.72 -9.11
N LEU A 289 14.68 -12.28 -9.19
CA LEU A 289 14.15 -11.44 -10.28
C LEU A 289 13.90 -9.97 -9.87
N PRO A 290 14.04 -8.99 -10.79
CA PRO A 290 13.82 -7.57 -10.49
C PRO A 290 12.38 -7.27 -10.01
N LEU A 291 12.25 -6.50 -8.93
CA LEU A 291 10.94 -6.11 -8.34
C LEU A 291 10.21 -5.00 -9.12
N ASP A 292 10.69 -4.62 -10.30
CA ASP A 292 10.17 -3.49 -11.09
C ASP A 292 8.97 -3.85 -12.00
N GLY A 293 8.41 -5.06 -11.86
CA GLY A 293 7.29 -5.52 -12.68
C GLY A 293 7.67 -5.89 -14.12
N SER A 294 8.96 -5.89 -14.45
CA SER A 294 9.47 -6.24 -15.79
C SER A 294 9.62 -7.76 -16.02
N VAL A 295 9.09 -8.57 -15.12
CA VAL A 295 9.38 -10.00 -15.04
C VAL A 295 8.36 -10.81 -15.81
N THR A 296 8.81 -11.41 -16.92
CA THR A 296 8.10 -12.53 -17.54
C THR A 296 8.56 -13.82 -16.87
N VAL A 297 7.67 -14.44 -16.10
CA VAL A 297 7.94 -15.74 -15.50
C VAL A 297 7.98 -16.79 -16.60
N GLN A 298 9.12 -17.49 -16.70
CA GLN A 298 9.25 -18.62 -17.61
C GLN A 298 8.22 -19.71 -17.24
N ASN A 299 7.60 -20.34 -18.23
CA ASN A 299 6.58 -21.36 -17.97
C ASN A 299 7.09 -22.50 -17.08
N SER A 300 8.37 -22.86 -17.22
CA SER A 300 9.06 -23.87 -16.39
C SER A 300 9.13 -23.52 -14.90
N LEU A 301 9.00 -22.24 -14.53
CA LEU A 301 9.10 -21.75 -13.15
C LEU A 301 7.74 -21.33 -12.56
N ARG A 302 6.64 -21.49 -13.31
CA ARG A 302 5.30 -21.24 -12.78
C ARG A 302 4.96 -22.26 -11.70
N ASN A 303 4.18 -21.86 -10.70
CA ASN A 303 3.77 -22.68 -9.56
C ASN A 303 4.86 -22.82 -8.49
N VAL A 304 4.46 -23.26 -7.30
CA VAL A 304 5.36 -23.55 -6.17
C VAL A 304 5.84 -25.00 -6.34
N GLN A 305 7.06 -25.18 -6.82
CA GLN A 305 7.59 -26.49 -7.20
C GLN A 305 8.61 -27.01 -6.17
N CYS A 306 9.18 -28.19 -6.42
CA CYS A 306 10.10 -28.89 -5.53
C CYS A 306 11.25 -28.01 -5.03
N GLU A 307 11.78 -27.13 -5.89
CA GLU A 307 12.95 -26.30 -5.59
C GLU A 307 12.69 -25.20 -4.55
N VAL A 308 11.43 -24.82 -4.33
CA VAL A 308 11.05 -23.90 -3.25
C VAL A 308 11.28 -24.55 -1.88
N CYS A 309 11.04 -25.85 -1.77
CA CYS A 309 11.15 -26.60 -0.52
C CYS A 309 12.54 -27.20 -0.32
N HIS A 310 13.10 -27.77 -1.39
CA HIS A 310 14.28 -28.63 -1.33
C HIS A 310 15.56 -27.96 -1.86
N GLY A 311 15.50 -26.69 -2.25
CA GLY A 311 16.63 -25.97 -2.84
C GLY A 311 16.79 -26.23 -4.34
N LYS A 312 17.77 -25.57 -4.95
CA LYS A 312 17.92 -25.50 -6.41
C LYS A 312 18.36 -26.84 -7.00
N ALA A 313 17.84 -27.21 -8.15
CA ALA A 313 18.18 -28.45 -8.83
C ALA A 313 19.66 -28.53 -9.22
N THR A 314 20.32 -27.39 -9.44
CA THR A 314 21.78 -27.32 -9.69
C THR A 314 22.62 -27.79 -8.51
N ASP A 315 22.15 -27.56 -7.28
CA ASP A 315 22.84 -28.01 -6.07
C ASP A 315 22.70 -29.52 -5.94
N HIS A 316 21.49 -30.02 -6.15
CA HIS A 316 21.24 -31.46 -6.18
C HIS A 316 22.04 -32.18 -7.27
N ALA A 317 22.15 -31.60 -8.46
CA ALA A 317 22.94 -32.17 -9.55
C ALA A 317 24.44 -32.25 -9.21
N ARG A 318 24.93 -31.40 -8.30
CA ARG A 318 26.33 -31.30 -7.90
C ARG A 318 26.72 -32.40 -6.90
N ASP A 319 25.91 -32.64 -5.88
CA ASP A 319 26.27 -33.52 -4.76
C ASP A 319 25.22 -34.57 -4.38
N GLY A 320 24.09 -34.61 -5.10
CA GLY A 320 22.98 -35.53 -4.85
C GLY A 320 22.19 -35.21 -3.58
N SER A 321 22.47 -34.10 -2.91
CA SER A 321 21.77 -33.68 -1.70
C SER A 321 20.52 -32.87 -2.02
N TYR A 322 19.55 -32.88 -1.11
CA TYR A 322 18.40 -31.99 -1.15
C TYR A 322 18.27 -31.30 0.21
N GLY A 323 17.82 -30.06 0.20
CA GLY A 323 17.55 -29.28 1.39
C GLY A 323 16.50 -29.96 2.27
N LYS A 324 16.77 -29.98 3.59
CA LYS A 324 15.75 -30.34 4.58
C LYS A 324 14.74 -29.21 4.67
N VAL A 325 13.46 -29.54 4.56
CA VAL A 325 12.38 -28.57 4.68
C VAL A 325 12.25 -28.14 6.13
N ALA A 326 12.31 -26.84 6.39
CA ALA A 326 12.08 -26.24 7.69
C ALA A 326 10.78 -25.44 7.67
N VAL A 327 10.16 -25.23 8.84
CA VAL A 327 8.95 -24.39 8.95
C VAL A 327 9.14 -22.98 8.35
N ALA A 328 10.36 -22.44 8.47
CA ALA A 328 10.73 -21.14 7.89
C ALA A 328 10.54 -21.08 6.36
N THR A 329 10.68 -22.22 5.66
CA THR A 329 10.42 -22.32 4.23
C THR A 329 8.95 -22.01 3.92
N CYS A 330 8.02 -22.57 4.70
CA CYS A 330 6.58 -22.32 4.55
C CYS A 330 6.21 -20.88 4.88
N LEU A 331 6.78 -20.34 5.97
CA LEU A 331 6.50 -18.97 6.45
C LEU A 331 7.02 -17.87 5.50
N SER A 332 7.80 -18.23 4.46
CA SER A 332 8.16 -17.29 3.40
C SER A 332 6.96 -16.82 2.57
N CYS A 333 5.90 -17.64 2.51
CA CYS A 333 4.69 -17.39 1.74
C CYS A 333 3.43 -17.44 2.60
N HIS A 334 3.44 -18.25 3.66
CA HIS A 334 2.34 -18.36 4.61
C HIS A 334 2.55 -17.45 5.81
N ASP A 335 2.04 -16.23 5.71
CA ASP A 335 1.96 -15.25 6.78
C ASP A 335 0.50 -14.81 6.98
N GLU A 336 0.26 -13.98 7.98
CA GLU A 336 -1.07 -13.45 8.30
C GLU A 336 -1.73 -12.72 7.10
N LYS A 337 -0.93 -12.11 6.21
CA LYS A 337 -1.45 -11.38 5.05
C LYS A 337 -1.86 -12.33 3.93
N ASN A 338 -1.07 -13.37 3.67
CA ASN A 338 -1.18 -14.19 2.47
C ASN A 338 -1.90 -15.52 2.73
N SER A 339 -1.87 -16.02 3.96
CA SER A 339 -2.49 -17.28 4.38
C SER A 339 -2.89 -17.23 5.86
N PRO A 340 -3.90 -16.42 6.23
CA PRO A 340 -4.27 -16.18 7.63
C PRO A 340 -4.68 -17.44 8.40
N ASP A 341 -5.23 -18.44 7.70
CA ASP A 341 -5.65 -19.72 8.29
C ASP A 341 -4.56 -20.80 8.25
N PHE A 342 -3.30 -20.44 7.99
CA PHE A 342 -2.21 -21.42 7.90
C PHE A 342 -1.90 -22.06 9.25
N ASP A 343 -2.10 -23.37 9.34
CA ASP A 343 -1.61 -24.21 10.43
C ASP A 343 -0.58 -25.21 9.92
N TYR A 344 0.67 -25.09 10.38
CA TYR A 344 1.77 -25.94 9.91
C TYR A 344 1.53 -27.43 10.21
N ALA A 345 0.94 -27.77 11.36
CA ALA A 345 0.73 -29.14 11.76
C ALA A 345 -0.40 -29.81 10.95
N GLU A 346 -1.41 -29.05 10.54
CA GLU A 346 -2.51 -29.54 9.69
C GLU A 346 -2.15 -29.60 8.21
N TYR A 347 -1.29 -28.69 7.73
CA TYR A 347 -0.97 -28.56 6.29
C TYR A 347 0.20 -29.45 5.86
N LEU A 348 1.23 -29.63 6.71
CA LEU A 348 2.41 -30.43 6.37
C LEU A 348 2.08 -31.88 5.93
N PRO A 349 1.15 -32.61 6.58
CA PRO A 349 0.83 -33.98 6.17
C PRO A 349 0.30 -34.09 4.73
N GLN A 350 -0.26 -33.02 4.17
CA GLN A 350 -0.86 -33.01 2.83
C GLN A 350 0.18 -32.98 1.71
N ILE A 351 1.42 -32.60 2.03
CA ILE A 351 2.53 -32.42 1.07
C ILE A 351 3.75 -33.30 1.37
N THR A 352 3.68 -34.12 2.42
CA THR A 352 4.77 -35.02 2.84
C THR A 352 4.80 -36.28 1.98
N HIS A 353 5.99 -36.72 1.57
CA HIS A 353 6.24 -37.95 0.79
C HIS A 353 7.45 -38.74 1.28
#